data_AF-A0A3B9DQW4-F1
#
_entry.id   AF-A0A3B9DQW4-F1
#
_cell.length_a   1.000
_cell.length_b   1.000
_cell.length_c   1.000
_cell.angle_alpha   90.00
_cell.angle_beta   90.00
_cell.angle_gamma   90.00
#
_symmetry.space_group_name_H-M   'P 1'
#
loop_
_entity.id
_entity.type
_entity.pdbx_description
1 polymer ?
#
loop_
_entity_poly.entity_id
_entity_poly.type
_entity_poly.pdbx_seq_one_letter_code
_entity_poly.pdbx_strand_id
1 'polypeptide(L)'
;MVLAGFSLGCAQTRRTPFAAREDVAIQVQVENRAFEDATIHAVWPGQRLRLGTTIGHTNAQYLVRLETSVLMSFQIGLLGGRDCVTGQIWADPGDIIVLEITDQFLASFCRRG
;
A
#
# COMPACT_ATOMS: atom_id res chain seq x y z
N MET A 1 -61.30 2.48 13.21
CA MET A 1 -60.50 1.44 13.91
C MET A 1 -59.46 0.94 12.92
N VAL A 2 -58.19 0.98 13.31
CA VAL A 2 -56.99 0.83 12.46
C VAL A 2 -56.70 -0.65 12.19
N LEU A 3 -56.21 -0.98 10.99
CA LEU A 3 -55.39 -2.18 10.76
C LEU A 3 -54.34 -1.86 9.68
N ALA A 4 -53.15 -1.52 10.14
CA ALA A 4 -51.94 -1.37 9.35
C ALA A 4 -51.33 -2.77 9.11
N GLY A 5 -51.11 -3.14 7.86
CA GLY A 5 -50.37 -4.34 7.48
C GLY A 5 -48.95 -3.99 7.06
N PHE A 6 -47.97 -4.25 7.92
CA PHE A 6 -46.55 -4.14 7.59
C PHE A 6 -46.10 -5.43 6.90
N SER A 7 -45.74 -5.38 5.62
CA SER A 7 -45.02 -6.46 4.97
C SER A 7 -43.51 -6.26 5.18
N LEU A 8 -42.92 -7.20 5.93
CA LEU A 8 -41.49 -7.34 6.12
C LEU A 8 -40.83 -7.66 4.77
N GLY A 9 -40.07 -6.71 4.23
CA GLY A 9 -39.18 -6.96 3.10
C GLY A 9 -37.99 -7.81 3.57
N CYS A 10 -37.93 -9.05 3.14
CA CYS A 10 -36.70 -9.85 3.23
C CYS A 10 -35.65 -9.25 2.29
N ALA A 11 -34.84 -8.32 2.78
CA ALA A 11 -33.58 -7.96 2.15
C ALA A 11 -32.63 -9.16 2.28
N GLN A 12 -32.67 -10.04 1.28
CA GLN A 12 -31.79 -11.18 1.17
C GLN A 12 -30.40 -10.66 0.79
N THR A 13 -29.56 -10.38 1.78
CA THR A 13 -28.15 -10.06 1.61
C THR A 13 -27.47 -11.21 0.85
N ARG A 14 -27.25 -11.03 -0.47
CA ARG A 14 -26.40 -11.91 -1.28
C ARG A 14 -24.98 -11.83 -0.71
N ARG A 15 -24.60 -12.75 0.15
CA ARG A 15 -23.18 -13.07 0.39
C ARG A 15 -22.71 -13.90 -0.80
N THR A 16 -21.98 -13.28 -1.71
CA THR A 16 -21.30 -14.00 -2.80
C THR A 16 -20.11 -14.78 -2.21
N PRO A 17 -19.87 -16.04 -2.60
CA PRO A 17 -18.81 -16.89 -2.05
C PRO A 17 -17.42 -16.59 -2.65
N PHE A 18 -17.28 -15.49 -3.38
CA PHE A 18 -16.03 -15.09 -4.01
C PHE A 18 -15.50 -13.89 -3.25
N ALA A 19 -14.26 -14.01 -2.77
CA ALA A 19 -13.48 -12.89 -2.26
C ALA A 19 -13.58 -11.74 -3.29
N ALA A 20 -13.95 -10.55 -2.81
CA ALA A 20 -14.01 -9.38 -3.67
C ALA A 20 -12.62 -9.17 -4.30
N ARG A 21 -12.53 -8.57 -5.48
CA ARG A 21 -11.24 -8.30 -6.13
C ARG A 21 -10.34 -7.40 -5.27
N GLU A 22 -10.94 -6.72 -4.29
CA GLU A 22 -10.31 -5.95 -3.22
C GLU A 22 -9.58 -6.81 -2.18
N ASP A 23 -9.95 -8.08 -1.98
CA ASP A 23 -9.38 -9.00 -0.98
C ASP A 23 -8.01 -9.58 -1.41
N VAL A 24 -7.53 -9.23 -2.61
CA VAL A 24 -6.28 -9.74 -3.22
C VAL A 24 -5.29 -8.60 -3.46
N ALA A 25 -5.36 -7.56 -2.63
CA ALA A 25 -4.49 -6.40 -2.70
C ALA A 25 -4.05 -5.96 -1.31
N ILE A 26 -2.88 -5.35 -1.24
CA ILE A 26 -2.45 -4.56 -0.10
C ILE A 26 -2.59 -3.07 -0.42
N GLN A 27 -2.79 -2.28 0.61
CA GLN A 27 -2.70 -0.83 0.55
C GLN A 27 -1.34 -0.39 1.08
N VAL A 28 -0.58 0.34 0.25
CA VAL A 28 0.69 0.96 0.66
C VAL A 28 0.43 2.45 0.86
N GLN A 29 0.55 2.90 2.10
CA GLN A 29 0.46 4.31 2.47
C GLN A 29 1.87 4.86 2.59
N VAL A 30 2.22 5.80 1.72
CA VAL A 30 3.53 6.46 1.74
C VAL A 30 3.37 7.81 2.41
N GLU A 31 4.08 8.00 3.52
CA GLU A 31 4.19 9.27 4.22
C GLU A 31 5.58 9.85 3.95
N ASN A 32 5.69 10.73 2.95
CA ASN A 32 6.95 11.41 2.70
C ASN A 32 7.05 12.64 3.60
N ARG A 33 7.73 12.49 4.73
CA ARG A 33 8.01 13.57 5.67
C ARG A 33 9.33 14.28 5.38
N ALA A 34 10.12 13.76 4.45
CA ALA A 34 11.34 14.41 3.97
C ALA A 34 11.01 15.54 2.98
N PHE A 35 12.01 16.41 2.75
CA PHE A 35 11.90 17.50 1.78
C PHE A 35 11.99 17.00 0.33
N GLU A 36 12.70 15.90 0.09
CA GLU A 36 13.02 15.39 -1.24
C GLU A 36 11.85 14.60 -1.85
N ASP A 37 11.63 14.77 -3.14
CA ASP A 37 10.70 13.94 -3.90
C ASP A 37 11.24 12.51 -4.06
N ALA A 38 10.37 11.52 -3.91
CA ALA A 38 10.76 10.12 -3.88
C ALA A 38 9.94 9.27 -4.86
N THR A 39 10.60 8.46 -5.69
CA THR A 39 9.95 7.44 -6.52
C THR A 39 10.00 6.08 -5.82
N ILE A 40 8.83 5.50 -5.60
CA ILE A 40 8.66 4.28 -4.79
C ILE A 40 8.43 3.08 -5.68
N HIS A 41 9.16 2.00 -5.38
CA HIS A 41 8.95 0.68 -5.97
C HIS A 41 8.74 -0.34 -4.86
N ALA A 42 7.72 -1.18 -5.01
CA ALA A 42 7.58 -2.40 -4.24
C ALA A 42 8.37 -3.53 -4.95
N VAL A 43 9.12 -4.30 -4.18
CA VAL A 43 10.03 -5.33 -4.67
C VAL A 43 9.81 -6.62 -3.89
N TRP A 44 9.60 -7.73 -4.60
CA TRP A 44 9.48 -9.07 -4.02
C TRP A 44 10.05 -10.10 -5.02
N PRO A 45 10.22 -11.38 -4.65
CA PRO A 45 10.88 -12.36 -5.50
C PRO A 45 10.31 -12.40 -6.93
N GLY A 46 11.16 -12.08 -7.91
CA GLY A 46 10.80 -12.10 -9.33
C GLY A 46 10.01 -10.88 -9.83
N GLN A 47 9.64 -9.94 -8.98
CA GLN A 47 8.79 -8.80 -9.35
C GLN A 47 9.31 -7.48 -8.78
N ARG A 48 9.28 -6.45 -9.62
CA ARG A 48 9.48 -5.05 -9.23
C ARG A 48 8.34 -4.24 -9.81
N LEU A 49 7.61 -3.54 -8.95
CA LEU A 49 6.46 -2.73 -9.33
C LEU A 49 6.71 -1.27 -8.92
N ARG A 50 6.67 -0.34 -9.88
CA ARG A 50 6.68 1.10 -9.57
C ARG A 50 5.29 1.50 -9.05
N LEU A 51 5.25 2.03 -7.84
CA LEU A 51 4.01 2.51 -7.23
C LEU A 51 3.68 3.93 -7.70
N GLY A 52 4.67 4.81 -7.67
CA GLY A 52 4.51 6.20 -8.07
C GLY A 52 5.64 7.07 -7.56
N THR A 53 5.41 8.39 -7.61
CA THR A 53 6.29 9.39 -7.03
C THR A 53 5.51 10.18 -5.98
N THR A 54 6.12 10.39 -4.81
CA THR A 54 5.55 11.13 -3.69
C THR A 54 6.39 12.39 -3.49
N ILE A 55 5.73 13.55 -3.55
CA ILE A 55 6.36 14.86 -3.39
C ILE A 55 6.78 15.03 -1.92
N GLY A 56 7.84 15.79 -1.66
CA GLY A 56 8.27 16.12 -0.29
C GLY A 56 7.13 16.68 0.57
N HIS A 57 7.09 16.28 1.85
CA HIS A 57 6.01 16.61 2.80
C HIS A 57 4.58 16.25 2.34
N THR A 58 4.42 15.22 1.50
CA THR A 58 3.11 14.75 1.05
C THR A 58 2.89 13.26 1.34
N ASN A 59 1.61 12.89 1.33
CA ASN A 59 1.20 11.50 1.51
C ASN A 59 0.61 10.96 0.20
N ALA A 60 0.84 9.68 -0.08
CA ALA A 60 0.28 8.98 -1.21
C ALA A 60 -0.24 7.61 -0.80
N GLN A 61 -1.20 7.09 -1.55
CA GLN A 61 -1.75 5.75 -1.32
C GLN A 61 -1.74 4.98 -2.62
N TYR A 62 -1.26 3.74 -2.55
CA TYR A 62 -1.13 2.85 -3.69
C TYR A 62 -1.76 1.50 -3.37
N LEU A 63 -2.39 0.89 -4.37
CA LEU A 63 -2.89 -0.47 -4.29
C LEU A 63 -1.93 -1.40 -5.04
N VAL A 64 -1.50 -2.46 -4.37
CA VAL A 64 -0.63 -3.48 -4.95
C VAL A 64 -1.37 -4.80 -4.92
N ARG A 65 -1.60 -5.41 -6.09
CA ARG A 65 -2.24 -6.72 -6.15
C ARG A 65 -1.25 -7.80 -5.72
N LEU A 66 -1.68 -8.63 -4.78
CA LEU A 66 -0.92 -9.74 -4.23
C LEU A 66 -1.83 -10.96 -4.14
N GLU A 67 -1.53 -12.00 -4.92
CA GLU A 67 -2.31 -13.25 -4.94
C GLU A 67 -1.97 -14.17 -3.76
N THR A 68 -0.83 -13.92 -3.12
CA THR A 68 -0.25 -14.75 -2.06
C THR A 68 0.61 -13.86 -1.18
N SER A 69 0.87 -14.33 0.04
CA SER A 69 1.88 -13.78 0.95
C SER A 69 3.25 -13.73 0.27
N VAL A 70 3.95 -12.61 0.38
CA VAL A 70 5.32 -12.46 -0.16
C VAL A 70 6.24 -11.75 0.83
N LEU A 71 7.54 -12.02 0.71
CA LEU A 71 8.57 -11.23 1.38
C LEU A 71 8.88 -9.99 0.53
N MET A 72 8.39 -8.84 0.97
CA MET A 72 8.46 -7.56 0.25
C MET A 72 9.49 -6.62 0.86
N SER A 73 10.15 -5.81 0.03
CA SER A 73 10.82 -4.59 0.43
C SER A 73 10.42 -3.43 -0.49
N PHE A 74 10.75 -2.22 -0.08
CA PHE A 74 10.53 -1.00 -0.85
C PHE A 74 11.86 -0.38 -1.25
N GLN A 75 12.02 -0.12 -2.55
CA GLN A 75 13.08 0.71 -3.09
C GLN A 75 12.57 2.14 -3.28
N ILE A 76 13.32 3.09 -2.77
CA ILE A 76 13.02 4.51 -2.74
C ILE A 76 14.13 5.22 -3.51
N GLY A 77 13.80 5.78 -4.67
CA GLY A 77 14.73 6.57 -5.47
C GLY A 77 14.45 8.05 -5.28
N LEU A 78 15.38 8.78 -4.68
CA LEU A 78 15.27 10.23 -4.49
C LEU A 78 15.52 10.97 -5.81
N LEU A 79 14.70 11.99 -6.10
CA LEU A 79 14.87 12.78 -7.32
C LEU A 79 16.20 13.56 -7.28
N GLY A 80 17.11 13.26 -8.21
CA GLY A 80 18.44 13.89 -8.26
C GLY A 80 19.44 13.34 -7.22
N GLY A 81 19.14 12.21 -6.58
CA GLY A 81 19.92 11.71 -5.45
C GLY A 81 20.18 10.20 -5.45
N ARG A 82 20.09 9.62 -4.25
CA ARG A 82 20.52 8.27 -3.90
C ARG A 82 19.34 7.28 -3.96
N ASP A 83 19.66 6.01 -4.16
CA ASP A 83 18.72 4.90 -3.97
C ASP A 83 18.80 4.36 -2.53
N CYS A 84 17.65 4.10 -1.95
CA CYS A 84 17.48 3.56 -0.61
C CYS A 84 16.60 2.33 -0.67
N VAL A 85 16.90 1.33 0.16
CA VAL A 85 16.11 0.10 0.23
C VAL A 85 15.77 -0.17 1.68
N THR A 86 14.49 -0.43 1.95
CA THR A 86 14.01 -0.80 3.28
C THR A 86 14.39 -2.23 3.63
N GLY A 87 14.20 -2.61 4.90
CA GLY A 87 14.22 -4.02 5.30
C GLY A 87 13.10 -4.81 4.62
N GLN A 88 13.18 -6.14 4.72
CA GLN A 88 12.13 -7.02 4.21
C GLN A 88 11.06 -7.27 5.26
N ILE A 89 9.80 -7.32 4.82
CA ILE A 89 8.63 -7.64 5.64
C ILE A 89 7.73 -8.64 4.91
N TRP A 90 7.00 -9.45 5.66
CA TRP A 90 5.91 -10.23 5.07
C TRP A 90 4.74 -9.30 4.76
N ALA A 91 4.19 -9.43 3.56
CA ALA A 91 3.00 -8.73 3.10
C ALA A 91 1.95 -9.75 2.70
N ASP A 92 0.82 -9.74 3.40
CA ASP A 92 -0.33 -10.61 3.19
C ASP A 92 -1.46 -9.86 2.47
N PRO A 93 -2.24 -10.52 1.59
CA PRO A 93 -3.40 -9.88 0.96
C PRO A 93 -4.36 -9.30 2.02
N GLY A 94 -4.78 -8.05 1.82
CA GLY A 94 -5.60 -7.29 2.77
C GLY A 94 -4.80 -6.40 3.73
N ASP A 95 -3.47 -6.50 3.76
CA ASP A 95 -2.64 -5.65 4.63
C ASP A 95 -2.67 -4.17 4.26
N ILE A 96 -2.48 -3.34 5.29
CA ILE A 96 -2.14 -1.92 5.15
C ILE A 96 -0.69 -1.74 5.61
N ILE A 97 0.18 -1.38 4.68
CA ILE A 97 1.60 -1.13 4.95
C ILE A 97 1.84 0.37 4.93
N VAL A 98 2.39 0.90 6.03
CA VAL A 98 2.79 2.30 6.14
C VAL A 98 4.29 2.42 5.90
N LEU A 99 4.66 3.16 4.87
CA LEU A 99 6.04 3.51 4.53
C LEU A 99 6.30 4.96 4.90
N GLU A 100 7.01 5.18 6.01
CA GLU A 100 7.42 6.51 6.44
C GLU A 100 8.81 6.85 5.91
N ILE A 101 8.91 7.93 5.12
CA ILE A 101 10.16 8.44 4.59
C ILE A 101 10.52 9.68 5.40
N THR A 102 11.65 9.62 6.11
CA THR A 102 12.14 10.70 6.98
C THR A 102 13.58 11.03 6.65
N ASP A 103 14.03 12.24 6.97
CA ASP A 103 15.43 12.62 6.75
C ASP A 103 16.41 11.68 7.48
N GLN A 104 16.05 11.21 8.69
CA GLN A 104 16.87 10.22 9.40
C GLN A 104 16.94 8.86 8.69
N PHE A 105 15.84 8.40 8.08
CA PHE A 105 15.82 7.19 7.28
C PHE A 105 16.72 7.34 6.04
N LEU A 106 16.64 8.49 5.37
CA LEU A 106 17.45 8.76 4.18
C LEU A 106 18.95 8.84 4.50
N ALA A 107 19.31 9.41 5.65
CA ALA A 107 20.69 9.47 6.09
C ALA A 107 21.31 8.08 6.36
N SER A 108 20.50 7.12 6.83
CA SER A 108 20.96 5.81 7.32
C SER A 108 20.89 4.68 6.29
N PHE A 109 19.85 4.65 5.46
CA PHE A 109 19.57 3.52 4.55
C PHE A 109 19.85 3.78 3.08
N CYS A 110 20.00 5.05 2.69
CA CYS A 110 20.45 5.36 1.34
C CYS A 110 21.95 5.05 1.25
N ARG A 111 22.40 4.39 0.18
CA ARG A 111 23.83 4.24 -0.13
C ARG A 111 24.23 5.35 -1.08
N ARG A 112 25.45 5.90 -0.96
CA ARG A 112 25.98 6.76 -2.02
C ARG A 112 26.36 5.79 -3.14
N GLY A 113 25.71 5.93 -4.30
CA GLY A 113 26.19 5.30 -5.54
C GLY A 113 27.55 5.87 -5.92
#